data_AF-A0A4R2KGK8-F1
#
_entry.id   AF-A0A4R2KGK8-F1
#
_cell.length_a   1.000
_cell.length_b   1.000
_cell.length_c   1.000
_cell.angle_alpha   90.00
_cell.angle_beta   90.00
_cell.angle_gamma   90.00
#
_symmetry.space_group_name_H-M   'P 1'
#
loop_
_entity.id
_entity.type
_entity.pdbx_description
1 polymer ?
#
loop_
_entity_poly.entity_id
_entity_poly.type
_entity_poly.pdbx_seq_one_letter_code
_entity_poly.pdbx_strand_id
1 'polypeptide(L)'
;MHHKDRLQVVFASHNKSRDNENEIDRMQKKEIPSLSEITEKGIDVLSKYENGFFLMVEGGRIDHACHANDAPGAIYDTLAFDEAVKKAYVFYKKHPDETLIVVVGDHETGGMGWRYGIRLWKQLFLKNE
;
A
#
# COMPACT_ATOMS: atom_id res chain seq x y z
N MET A 1 -36.73 17.87 -3.74
CA MET A 1 -35.58 18.78 -3.91
C MET A 1 -34.43 18.26 -3.05
N HIS A 2 -33.32 17.86 -3.70
CA HIS A 2 -31.97 17.57 -3.19
C HIS A 2 -31.67 16.50 -2.13
N HIS A 3 -31.11 15.36 -2.57
CA HIS A 3 -29.76 14.84 -2.19
C HIS A 3 -29.53 13.41 -2.73
N LYS A 4 -29.19 13.24 -4.02
CA LYS A 4 -28.76 11.92 -4.56
C LYS A 4 -27.38 11.92 -5.24
N ASP A 5 -26.64 13.02 -5.19
CA ASP A 5 -25.42 13.20 -5.99
C ASP A 5 -24.21 13.57 -5.13
N ARG A 6 -23.92 12.81 -4.07
CA ARG A 6 -22.66 12.98 -3.34
C ARG A 6 -21.73 11.82 -3.69
N LEU A 7 -20.66 12.13 -4.42
CA LEU A 7 -19.46 11.29 -4.51
C LEU A 7 -19.07 10.90 -3.08
N GLN A 8 -19.23 9.64 -2.71
CA GLN A 8 -18.86 9.18 -1.38
C GLN A 8 -17.36 8.94 -1.36
N VAL A 9 -16.65 9.92 -0.79
CA VAL A 9 -15.22 9.83 -0.52
C VAL A 9 -15.05 9.00 0.74
N VAL A 10 -14.59 7.76 0.57
CA VAL A 10 -14.12 6.95 1.71
C VAL A 10 -12.61 7.13 1.79
N PHE A 11 -12.16 7.81 2.83
CA PHE A 11 -10.75 7.77 3.25
C PHE A 11 -10.54 6.47 4.01
N ALA A 12 -9.67 5.60 3.50
CA ALA A 12 -9.24 4.42 4.22
C ALA A 12 -7.72 4.31 4.19
N SER A 13 -7.06 4.81 5.23
CA SER A 13 -5.96 4.09 5.87
C SER A 13 -5.60 4.74 7.20
N HIS A 14 -5.73 3.99 8.29
CA HIS A 14 -4.82 4.12 9.42
C HIS A 14 -4.83 2.78 10.17
N ASN A 15 -3.77 1.99 10.01
CA ASN A 15 -3.50 0.92 10.96
C ASN A 15 -3.05 1.58 12.26
N LYS A 16 -3.98 1.74 13.19
CA LYS A 16 -3.65 2.03 14.58
C LYS A 16 -3.07 0.77 15.22
N SER A 17 -1.88 0.34 14.78
CA SER A 17 -1.05 -0.44 15.70
C SER A 17 -0.78 0.51 16.86
N ARG A 18 -1.31 0.22 18.04
CA ARG A 18 -0.95 0.96 19.26
C ARG A 18 0.56 0.93 19.56
N ASP A 19 1.32 0.12 18.80
CA ASP A 19 2.68 -0.31 19.11
C ASP A 19 3.74 0.04 18.05
N ASN A 20 3.48 0.94 17.09
CA ASN A 20 4.48 1.30 16.05
C ASN A 20 5.05 0.10 15.25
N GLU A 21 4.26 -0.97 15.09
CA GLU A 21 4.62 -2.20 14.37
C GLU A 21 4.60 -2.08 12.84
N ASN A 22 5.69 -2.48 12.18
CA ASN A 22 5.76 -2.60 10.72
C ASN A 22 5.09 -3.92 10.27
N GLU A 23 4.84 -4.11 8.97
CA GLU A 23 4.17 -5.31 8.46
C GLU A 23 4.89 -6.60 8.84
N ILE A 24 6.22 -6.57 8.95
CA ILE A 24 7.02 -7.69 9.47
C ILE A 24 6.61 -8.12 10.88
N ASP A 25 6.22 -7.18 11.73
CA ASP A 25 5.77 -7.44 13.11
C ASP A 25 4.31 -7.92 13.13
N ARG A 26 3.50 -7.42 12.19
CA ARG A 26 2.06 -7.75 12.07
C ARG A 26 1.80 -9.16 11.55
N MET A 27 2.72 -9.77 10.80
CA MET A 27 2.57 -11.15 10.30
C MET A 27 2.28 -12.18 11.41
N GLN A 28 2.59 -11.86 12.67
CA GLN A 28 2.33 -12.72 13.82
C GLN A 28 0.95 -12.50 14.48
N LYS A 29 0.22 -11.42 14.15
CA LYS A 29 -1.03 -11.02 14.80
C LYS A 29 -2.19 -10.97 13.80
N LYS A 30 -2.98 -12.06 13.76
CA LYS A 30 -4.07 -12.28 12.78
C LYS A 30 -5.34 -11.43 12.98
N GLU A 31 -5.41 -10.63 14.04
CA GLU A 31 -6.64 -9.92 14.42
C GLU A 31 -6.85 -8.60 13.67
N ILE A 32 -5.81 -8.04 13.05
CA ILE A 32 -5.89 -6.74 12.38
C ILE A 32 -5.82 -6.97 10.86
N PRO A 33 -6.76 -6.43 10.06
CA PRO A 33 -6.73 -6.60 8.62
C PRO A 33 -5.46 -5.98 8.01
N SER A 34 -4.98 -6.62 6.94
CA SER A 34 -3.93 -6.11 6.07
C SER A 34 -4.43 -4.93 5.23
N LEU A 35 -3.50 -4.12 4.71
CA LEU A 35 -3.85 -3.02 3.81
C LEU A 35 -4.58 -3.51 2.55
N SER A 36 -4.20 -4.69 2.06
CA SER A 36 -4.84 -5.31 0.90
C SER A 36 -6.30 -5.71 1.15
N GLU A 37 -6.61 -6.25 2.34
CA GLU A 37 -7.98 -6.61 2.72
C GLU A 37 -8.86 -5.36 2.92
N ILE A 38 -8.31 -4.30 3.52
CA ILE A 38 -9.02 -3.01 3.64
C ILE A 38 -9.30 -2.43 2.25
N THR A 39 -8.32 -2.50 1.34
CA THR A 39 -8.44 -2.00 -0.04
C THR A 39 -9.51 -2.78 -0.81
N GLU A 40 -9.45 -4.11 -0.78
CA GLU A 40 -10.43 -4.99 -1.42
C GLU A 40 -11.84 -4.70 -0.88
N LYS A 41 -11.98 -4.56 0.44
CA LYS A 41 -13.28 -4.24 1.04
C LYS A 41 -13.78 -2.85 0.66
N GLY A 42 -12.89 -1.86 0.58
CA GLY A 42 -13.21 -0.51 0.12
C GLY A 42 -13.74 -0.51 -1.31
N ILE A 43 -13.05 -1.21 -2.21
CA ILE A 43 -13.50 -1.40 -3.60
C ILE A 43 -14.86 -2.10 -3.64
N ASP A 44 -15.06 -3.20 -2.92
CA ASP A 44 -16.33 -3.94 -2.89
C ASP A 44 -17.53 -3.10 -2.45
N VAL A 45 -17.32 -2.15 -1.54
CA VAL A 45 -18.36 -1.25 -1.07
C VAL A 45 -18.60 -0.13 -2.08
N LEU A 46 -17.53 0.48 -2.57
CA LEU A 46 -17.59 1.66 -3.44
C LEU A 46 -17.99 1.33 -4.89
N SER A 47 -17.71 0.13 -5.38
CA SER A 47 -18.04 -0.27 -6.75
C SER A 47 -19.54 -0.47 -6.97
N LYS A 48 -20.36 -0.43 -5.92
CA LYS A 48 -21.82 -0.55 -5.98
C LYS A 48 -22.52 0.76 -6.34
N TYR A 49 -21.81 1.88 -6.31
CA TYR A 49 -22.39 3.18 -6.65
C TYR A 49 -22.32 3.42 -8.17
N GLU A 50 -23.46 3.80 -8.76
CA GLU A 50 -23.61 3.97 -10.21
C GLU A 50 -22.82 5.17 -10.77
N ASN A 51 -22.52 6.18 -9.94
CA ASN A 51 -21.83 7.41 -10.36
C ASN A 51 -20.28 7.31 -10.26
N GLY A 52 -19.75 6.11 -10.06
CA GLY A 52 -18.32 5.90 -9.79
C GLY A 52 -17.91 6.28 -8.37
N PHE A 53 -16.61 6.22 -8.08
CA PHE A 53 -16.06 6.49 -6.76
C PHE A 53 -14.64 7.05 -6.81
N PHE A 54 -14.22 7.62 -5.67
CA PHE A 54 -12.82 7.95 -5.40
C PHE A 54 -12.39 7.20 -4.15
N LEU A 55 -11.23 6.54 -4.24
CA LEU A 55 -10.62 5.79 -3.14
C LEU A 55 -9.15 6.19 -3.02
N MET A 56 -8.74 6.58 -1.82
CA MET A 56 -7.33 6.82 -1.47
C MET A 56 -6.87 5.73 -0.51
N VAL A 57 -5.77 5.08 -0.86
CA VAL A 57 -5.11 4.04 -0.05
C VAL A 57 -3.69 4.49 0.24
N GLU A 58 -3.30 4.46 1.50
CA GLU A 58 -2.00 4.97 1.95
C GLU A 58 -1.21 3.87 2.69
N GLY A 59 0.01 3.60 2.22
CA GLY A 59 1.01 2.75 2.85
C GLY A 59 1.90 3.51 3.83
N GLY A 60 1.32 4.23 4.79
CA GLY A 60 2.04 5.22 5.62
C GLY A 60 3.14 4.68 6.54
N ARG A 61 3.31 3.36 6.66
CA ARG A 61 4.36 2.76 7.51
C ARG A 61 5.74 2.75 6.85
N ILE A 62 5.78 2.83 5.52
CA ILE A 62 7.03 2.96 4.75
C ILE A 62 7.81 4.18 5.26
N ASP A 63 7.14 5.32 5.44
CA ASP A 63 7.74 6.55 5.98
C ASP A 63 8.31 6.35 7.39
N HIS A 64 7.53 5.74 8.29
CA HIS A 64 7.98 5.47 9.66
C HIS A 64 9.21 4.55 9.72
N ALA A 65 9.21 3.47 8.94
CA ALA A 65 10.35 2.56 8.87
C ALA A 65 11.60 3.27 8.31
N CYS A 66 11.42 4.12 7.29
CA CYS A 66 12.47 4.96 6.75
C CYS A 66 13.01 5.99 7.77
N HIS A 67 12.14 6.65 8.55
CA HIS A 67 12.55 7.54 9.65
C HIS A 67 13.38 6.80 10.71
N ALA A 68 13.06 5.53 10.97
CA ALA A 68 13.79 4.67 11.89
C ALA A 68 15.09 4.07 11.30
N ASN A 69 15.38 4.30 10.02
CA ASN A 69 16.43 3.60 9.25
C ASN A 69 16.29 2.07 9.30
N ASP A 70 15.06 1.56 9.40
CA ASP A 70 14.73 0.13 9.40
C ASP A 70 14.50 -0.36 7.96
N ALA A 71 15.57 -0.79 7.30
CA ALA A 71 15.50 -1.27 5.92
C ALA A 71 14.60 -2.51 5.74
N PRO A 72 14.65 -3.55 6.60
CA PRO A 72 13.65 -4.62 6.58
C PRO A 72 12.21 -4.10 6.69
N GLY A 73 11.90 -3.24 7.68
CA GLY A 73 10.57 -2.68 7.85
C GLY A 73 10.07 -1.97 6.59
N ALA A 74 10.91 -1.08 6.02
CA ALA A 74 10.56 -0.34 4.81
C ALA A 74 10.28 -1.26 3.62
N ILE A 75 11.04 -2.36 3.46
CA ILE A 75 10.81 -3.36 2.41
C ILE A 75 9.47 -4.08 2.62
N TYR A 76 9.21 -4.59 3.83
CA TYR A 76 7.97 -5.34 4.10
C TYR A 76 6.72 -4.47 4.01
N ASP A 77 6.79 -3.21 4.46
CA ASP A 77 5.68 -2.26 4.30
C ASP A 77 5.45 -1.88 2.84
N THR A 78 6.51 -1.76 2.04
CA THR A 78 6.41 -1.54 0.59
C THR A 78 5.73 -2.74 -0.10
N LEU A 79 6.06 -3.97 0.31
CA LEU A 79 5.41 -5.18 -0.21
C LEU A 79 3.93 -5.24 0.19
N ALA A 80 3.56 -4.82 1.39
CA ALA A 80 2.15 -4.75 1.79
C ALA A 80 1.38 -3.69 0.99
N PHE A 81 2.01 -2.57 0.66
CA PHE A 81 1.43 -1.58 -0.25
C PHE A 81 1.29 -2.12 -1.68
N ASP A 82 2.28 -2.87 -2.18
CA ASP A 82 2.18 -3.56 -3.47
C ASP A 82 1.00 -4.55 -3.51
N GLU A 83 0.75 -5.31 -2.43
CA GLU A 83 -0.44 -6.17 -2.34
C GLU A 83 -1.75 -5.38 -2.39
N ALA A 84 -1.81 -4.18 -1.80
CA ALA A 84 -2.97 -3.31 -1.91
C ALA A 84 -3.15 -2.77 -3.35
N VAL A 85 -2.06 -2.36 -4.01
CA VAL A 85 -2.07 -1.95 -5.42
C VAL A 85 -2.53 -3.09 -6.33
N LYS A 86 -2.13 -4.34 -6.05
CA LYS A 86 -2.62 -5.51 -6.79
C LYS A 86 -4.13 -5.67 -6.73
N LYS A 87 -4.77 -5.40 -5.57
CA LYS A 87 -6.23 -5.44 -5.44
C LYS A 87 -6.90 -4.38 -6.32
N ALA A 88 -6.40 -3.15 -6.31
CA ALA A 88 -6.85 -2.09 -7.20
C ALA A 88 -6.64 -2.45 -8.68
N TYR A 89 -5.50 -3.04 -9.03
CA TYR A 89 -5.20 -3.45 -10.41
C TYR A 89 -6.10 -4.59 -10.90
N VAL A 90 -6.50 -5.52 -10.03
CA VAL A 90 -7.50 -6.55 -10.36
C VAL A 90 -8.86 -5.92 -10.68
N PHE A 91 -9.27 -4.88 -9.97
CA PHE A 91 -10.47 -4.12 -10.30
C PHE A 91 -10.33 -3.40 -11.65
N TYR A 92 -9.22 -2.67 -11.86
CA TYR A 92 -8.93 -2.00 -13.13
C TYR A 92 -9.00 -2.96 -14.34
N LYS A 93 -8.45 -4.17 -14.23
CA LYS A 93 -8.52 -5.16 -15.33
C LYS A 93 -9.96 -5.54 -15.73
N LYS A 94 -10.94 -5.37 -14.85
CA LYS A 94 -12.36 -5.60 -15.13
C LYS A 94 -13.05 -4.34 -15.70
N HIS A 95 -12.51 -3.16 -15.42
CA HIS A 95 -13.07 -1.85 -15.77
C HIS A 95 -12.00 -0.90 -16.37
N PRO A 96 -11.25 -1.30 -17.41
CA PRO A 96 -10.06 -0.57 -17.84
C PRO A 96 -10.37 0.80 -18.46
N ASP A 97 -11.55 0.97 -19.05
CA ASP A 97 -11.95 2.22 -19.72
C ASP A 97 -12.58 3.24 -18.74
N GLU A 98 -12.87 2.83 -17.51
CA GLU A 98 -13.59 3.63 -16.50
C GLU A 98 -12.75 3.90 -15.24
N THR A 99 -11.57 3.29 -15.13
CA THR A 99 -10.75 3.31 -13.91
C THR A 99 -9.39 3.96 -14.17
N LEU A 100 -9.02 4.95 -13.36
CA LEU A 100 -7.66 5.49 -13.30
C LEU A 100 -7.01 5.11 -11.97
N ILE A 101 -5.80 4.53 -12.03
CA ILE A 101 -4.96 4.28 -10.86
C ILE A 101 -3.76 5.22 -10.92
N VAL A 102 -3.51 5.93 -9.82
CA VAL A 102 -2.32 6.76 -9.62
C VAL A 102 -1.59 6.26 -8.38
N VAL A 103 -0.30 5.95 -8.52
CA VAL A 103 0.57 5.51 -7.41
C VAL A 103 1.75 6.46 -7.34
N VAL A 104 1.90 7.14 -6.20
CA VAL A 104 2.95 8.14 -5.96
C VAL A 104 3.41 8.07 -4.51
N GLY A 105 4.65 8.48 -4.26
CA GLY A 105 5.08 8.91 -2.93
C GLY A 105 4.80 10.39 -2.74
N ASP A 106 4.53 10.80 -1.51
CA ASP A 106 4.39 12.21 -1.12
C ASP A 106 5.76 12.88 -0.97
N HIS A 107 6.74 12.17 -0.42
CA HIS A 107 8.15 12.54 -0.38
C HIS A 107 9.08 11.32 -0.20
N GLU A 108 10.39 11.55 -0.18
CA GLU A 108 11.37 10.56 0.29
C GLU A 108 11.64 10.76 1.78
N THR A 109 12.02 9.68 2.47
CA THR A 109 12.34 9.72 3.91
C THR A 109 13.60 8.92 4.20
N GLY A 110 14.51 9.49 4.99
CA GLY A 110 15.69 8.80 5.50
C GLY A 110 16.91 8.80 4.57
N GLY A 111 16.78 9.24 3.31
CA GLY A 111 17.87 9.21 2.34
C GLY A 111 18.33 7.78 2.05
N MET A 112 17.40 6.82 2.05
CA MET A 112 17.73 5.40 1.99
C MET A 112 18.36 5.07 0.64
N GLY A 113 19.62 4.62 0.68
CA GLY A 113 20.41 4.39 -0.52
C GLY A 113 21.29 3.16 -0.41
N TRP A 114 21.39 2.39 -1.48
CA TRP A 114 22.24 1.21 -1.54
C TRP A 114 23.68 1.62 -1.86
N ARG A 115 24.44 2.03 -0.83
CA ARG A 115 25.78 2.62 -1.04
C ARG A 115 26.87 1.63 -1.53
N TYR A 116 26.80 0.35 -1.16
CA TYR A 116 27.78 -0.68 -1.56
C TYR A 116 27.16 -2.01 -2.04
N GLY A 117 25.83 -2.06 -2.18
CA GLY A 117 25.07 -3.29 -2.42
C GLY A 117 25.39 -3.98 -3.73
N ILE A 118 25.54 -3.27 -4.85
CA ILE A 118 25.69 -3.90 -6.19
C ILE A 118 26.87 -4.88 -6.29
N ARG A 119 27.98 -4.65 -5.57
CA ARG A 119 29.14 -5.55 -5.61
C ARG A 119 28.98 -6.77 -4.70
N LEU A 120 28.29 -6.64 -3.57
CA LEU A 120 28.03 -7.76 -2.63
C LEU A 120 26.78 -8.57 -3.02
N TRP A 121 25.73 -7.93 -3.52
CA TRP A 121 24.51 -8.60 -3.99
C TRP A 121 24.78 -9.50 -5.20
N LYS A 122 25.61 -9.04 -6.15
CA LYS A 122 26.10 -9.91 -7.24
C LYS A 122 26.90 -11.11 -6.71
N GLN A 123 27.72 -10.92 -5.68
CA GLN A 123 28.54 -11.98 -5.10
C GLN A 123 27.74 -12.99 -4.25
N LEU A 124 26.63 -12.56 -3.63
CA LEU A 124 25.81 -13.37 -2.74
C LEU A 124 24.63 -14.05 -3.44
N PHE A 125 24.05 -13.43 -4.49
CA PHE A 125 22.80 -13.91 -5.10
C PHE A 125 22.86 -14.15 -6.61
N LEU A 126 23.92 -13.71 -7.30
CA LEU A 126 24.09 -13.91 -8.76
C LEU A 126 25.31 -14.77 -9.12
N LYS A 127 25.90 -15.50 -8.17
CA LYS A 127 26.86 -16.55 -8.50
C LYS A 127 26.12 -17.81 -8.94
N ASN A 128 25.76 -17.85 -10.22
CA ASN A 128 25.61 -19.06 -11.04
C ASN A 128 25.28 -18.64 -12.48
N GLU A 129 26.29 -18.13 -13.18
CA GLU A 129 26.46 -18.32 -14.63
C GLU A 129 27.92 -18.66 -14.89
#